data_AF-A0A928HZB3-F1
#
_entry.id   AF-A0A928HZB3-F1
#
_cell.length_a   1.000
_cell.length_b   1.000
_cell.length_c   1.000
_cell.angle_alpha   90.00
_cell.angle_beta   90.00
_cell.angle_gamma   90.00
#
_symmetry.space_group_name_H-M   'P 1'
#
loop_
_entity.id
_entity.type
_entity.pdbx_description
1 polymer ?
#
loop_
_entity_poly.entity_id
_entity_poly.type
_entity_poly.pdbx_seq_one_letter_code
_entity_poly.pdbx_strand_id
1 'polypeptide(L)'
;MGFGILFIGYFFILNFPYCEFTDAFAAALMMYALYKLSHINRGFRLALYSSFAFVALGVFELTLAVWDMLAPIGSDSLLLLLPALIRHLLIAFTSFLMLNGMREVADEVGLSAISKKCERRAYATVVIYALNIFLESASLAKFIDARILAVSYVMCVAATLVITALNLAAIYSCYMRICMPGDEDAGEKRSRFEFINSFRRHEEEKQREYQEYRLEQLRKKQAKGKNKDDRANKKN
;
A
#
# COMPACT_ATOMS: atom_id res chain seq x y z
N MET A 1 0.38 7.44 16.57
CA MET A 1 0.32 7.80 15.13
C MET A 1 -0.24 6.62 14.34
N GLY A 2 -1.02 6.86 13.28
CA GLY A 2 -1.64 5.78 12.49
C GLY A 2 -0.64 4.90 11.75
N PHE A 3 0.37 5.51 11.11
CA PHE A 3 1.38 4.79 10.32
C PHE A 3 2.26 3.80 11.11
N GLY A 4 2.66 4.14 12.34
CA GLY A 4 3.44 3.22 13.17
C GLY A 4 2.65 1.97 13.57
N ILE A 5 1.35 2.13 13.86
CA ILE A 5 0.46 1.00 14.16
C ILE A 5 0.20 0.19 12.88
N LEU A 6 0.07 0.86 11.73
CA LEU A 6 -0.08 0.21 10.43
C LEU A 6 1.14 -0.66 10.11
N PHE A 7 2.34 -0.17 10.39
CA PHE A 7 3.58 -0.93 10.23
C PHE A 7 3.56 -2.21 11.07
N ILE A 8 3.18 -2.10 12.35
CA ILE A 8 3.10 -3.25 13.26
C ILE A 8 2.04 -4.25 12.77
N GLY A 9 0.83 -3.78 12.45
CA GLY A 9 -0.24 -4.64 11.94
C GLY A 9 0.14 -5.35 10.63
N TYR A 10 0.75 -4.64 9.70
CA TYR A 10 1.20 -5.20 8.43
C TYR A 10 2.39 -6.15 8.60
N PHE A 11 3.26 -5.93 9.61
CA PHE A 11 4.31 -6.89 9.96
C PHE A 11 3.71 -8.22 10.45
N PHE A 12 2.61 -8.20 11.21
CA PHE A 12 1.98 -9.44 11.66
C PHE A 12 1.28 -10.23 10.53
N ILE A 13 1.03 -9.62 9.36
CA ILE A 13 0.62 -10.35 8.14
C ILE A 13 1.74 -11.25 7.60
N LEU A 14 3.01 -10.96 7.90
CA LEU A 14 4.15 -11.82 7.53
C LEU A 14 4.20 -13.14 8.33
N ASN A 15 3.19 -13.44 9.16
CA ASN A 15 3.31 -14.53 10.10
C ASN A 15 3.69 -15.85 9.42
N PHE A 16 4.77 -16.42 9.97
CA PHE A 16 5.13 -17.81 9.74
C PHE A 16 3.98 -18.68 10.26
N PRO A 17 3.71 -19.83 9.62
CA PRO A 17 2.48 -20.62 9.74
C PRO A 17 2.22 -21.29 11.10
N TYR A 18 2.72 -20.74 12.21
CA TYR A 18 2.64 -21.36 13.53
C TYR A 18 1.40 -20.94 14.34
N CYS A 19 0.71 -19.84 14.01
CA CYS A 19 -0.49 -19.41 14.76
C CYS A 19 -1.51 -18.68 13.87
N GLU A 20 -2.62 -19.33 13.51
CA GLU A 20 -3.79 -18.74 12.83
C GLU A 20 -4.41 -17.55 13.62
N PHE A 21 -4.15 -17.47 14.93
CA PHE A 21 -4.47 -16.34 15.80
C PHE A 21 -3.91 -14.99 15.34
N THR A 22 -2.85 -15.01 14.55
CA THR A 22 -2.10 -13.80 14.20
C THR A 22 -2.77 -12.97 13.11
N ASP A 23 -3.58 -13.58 12.24
CA ASP A 23 -4.29 -12.89 11.17
C ASP A 23 -5.42 -12.01 11.73
N ALA A 24 -6.19 -12.51 12.70
CA ALA A 24 -7.22 -11.73 13.39
C ALA A 24 -6.63 -10.52 14.14
N PHE A 25 -5.50 -10.74 14.84
CA PHE A 25 -4.80 -9.69 15.56
C PHE A 25 -4.18 -8.65 14.60
N ALA A 26 -3.55 -9.10 13.51
CA ALA A 26 -3.02 -8.24 12.46
C ALA A 26 -4.13 -7.39 11.82
N ALA A 27 -5.26 -8.00 11.47
CA ALA A 27 -6.42 -7.33 10.89
C ALA A 27 -6.97 -6.25 11.84
N ALA A 28 -7.10 -6.54 13.14
CA ALA A 28 -7.57 -5.59 14.14
C ALA A 28 -6.61 -4.39 14.29
N LEU A 29 -5.29 -4.65 14.33
CA LEU A 29 -4.28 -3.59 14.37
C LEU A 29 -4.31 -2.72 13.12
N MET A 30 -4.41 -3.33 11.93
CA MET A 30 -4.53 -2.58 10.69
C MET A 30 -5.82 -1.75 10.65
N MET A 31 -6.96 -2.30 11.08
CA MET A 31 -8.22 -1.56 11.15
C MET A 31 -8.10 -0.35 12.07
N TYR A 32 -7.51 -0.51 13.26
CA TYR A 32 -7.28 0.61 14.18
C TYR A 32 -6.33 1.67 13.59
N ALA A 33 -5.29 1.24 12.89
CA ALA A 33 -4.37 2.14 12.20
C ALA A 33 -5.08 2.92 11.08
N LEU A 34 -5.86 2.24 10.24
CA LEU A 34 -6.62 2.81 9.14
C LEU A 34 -7.74 3.71 9.63
N TYR A 35 -8.38 3.41 10.77
CA TYR A 35 -9.33 4.30 11.42
C TYR A 35 -8.68 5.64 11.74
N LYS A 36 -7.49 5.60 12.33
CA LYS A 36 -6.69 6.81 12.58
C LYS A 36 -6.23 7.50 11.30
N LEU A 37 -6.05 6.81 10.17
CA LEU A 37 -5.60 7.43 8.90
C LEU A 37 -6.76 7.86 7.98
N SER A 38 -7.98 7.41 8.26
CA SER A 38 -9.17 7.60 7.41
C SER A 38 -9.61 9.06 7.23
N HIS A 39 -9.20 9.94 8.15
CA HIS A 39 -9.49 11.36 8.10
C HIS A 39 -8.63 12.10 7.08
N ILE A 40 -7.46 11.54 6.73
CA ILE A 40 -6.49 12.18 5.83
C ILE A 40 -7.02 12.13 4.40
N ASN A 41 -7.40 10.94 3.93
CA ASN A 41 -7.75 10.74 2.53
C ASN A 41 -8.76 9.60 2.30
N ARG A 42 -9.49 9.67 1.18
CA ARG A 42 -10.41 8.67 0.64
C ARG A 42 -9.76 7.31 0.49
N GLY A 43 -8.51 7.22 0.01
CA GLY A 43 -7.81 5.93 -0.11
C GLY A 43 -7.75 5.16 1.21
N PHE A 44 -7.38 5.81 2.31
CA PHE A 44 -7.38 5.18 3.64
C PHE A 44 -8.77 4.89 4.18
N ARG A 45 -9.77 5.70 3.81
CA ARG A 45 -11.17 5.44 4.19
C ARG A 45 -11.73 4.20 3.51
N LEU A 46 -11.41 3.99 2.23
CA LEU A 46 -11.76 2.77 1.52
C LEU A 46 -11.02 1.56 2.11
N ALA A 47 -9.73 1.70 2.41
CA ALA A 47 -8.96 0.65 3.08
C ALA A 47 -9.53 0.29 4.46
N LEU A 48 -10.05 1.28 5.21
CA LEU A 48 -10.75 1.03 6.47
C LEU A 48 -12.01 0.18 6.24
N TYR A 49 -12.82 0.49 5.22
CA TYR A 49 -14.00 -0.32 4.92
C TYR A 49 -13.64 -1.76 4.53
N SER A 50 -12.60 -1.96 3.73
CA SER A 50 -12.14 -3.32 3.41
C SER A 50 -11.58 -4.06 4.63
N SER A 51 -10.99 -3.33 5.59
CA SER A 51 -10.44 -3.94 6.81
C SER A 51 -11.51 -4.55 7.72
N PHE A 52 -12.76 -4.09 7.68
CA PHE A 52 -13.85 -4.76 8.40
C PHE A 52 -14.11 -6.18 7.88
N ALA A 53 -14.14 -6.35 6.56
CA ALA A 53 -14.27 -7.68 5.96
C ALA A 53 -13.07 -8.57 6.31
N PHE A 54 -11.87 -7.99 6.37
CA PHE A 54 -10.66 -8.71 6.74
C PHE A 54 -10.67 -9.15 8.22
N VAL A 55 -11.13 -8.29 9.13
CA VAL A 55 -11.32 -8.66 10.55
C VAL A 55 -12.38 -9.75 10.69
N ALA A 56 -13.51 -9.64 9.99
CA ALA A 56 -14.56 -10.66 10.03
C ALA A 56 -14.04 -12.03 9.57
N LEU A 57 -13.25 -12.05 8.49
CA LEU A 57 -12.62 -13.28 8.02
C LEU A 57 -11.60 -13.82 9.03
N GLY A 58 -10.73 -12.97 9.59
CA GLY A 58 -9.75 -13.41 10.58
C GLY A 58 -10.39 -13.97 11.85
N VAL A 59 -11.51 -13.39 12.30
CA VAL A 59 -12.29 -13.94 13.42
C VAL A 59 -12.93 -15.28 13.04
N PHE A 60 -13.44 -15.41 11.82
CA PHE A 60 -13.99 -16.67 11.33
C PHE A 60 -12.93 -17.78 11.27
N GLU A 61 -11.76 -17.51 10.68
CA GLU A 61 -10.64 -18.46 10.63
C GLU A 61 -10.19 -18.83 12.05
N LEU A 62 -10.09 -17.86 12.96
CA LEU A 62 -9.80 -18.11 14.37
C LEU A 62 -10.83 -19.03 15.03
N THR A 63 -12.12 -18.85 14.76
CA THR A 63 -13.16 -19.74 15.32
C THR A 63 -13.05 -21.16 14.78
N LEU A 64 -12.71 -21.33 13.50
CA LEU A 64 -12.46 -22.65 12.92
C LEU A 64 -11.23 -23.31 13.55
N ALA A 65 -10.15 -22.56 13.73
CA ALA A 65 -8.91 -23.03 14.37
C ALA A 65 -9.17 -23.57 15.79
N VAL A 66 -9.89 -22.79 16.60
CA VAL A 66 -10.23 -23.14 17.98
C VAL A 66 -11.18 -24.34 18.02
N TRP A 67 -12.12 -24.40 17.07
CA TRP A 67 -13.06 -25.52 16.97
C TRP A 67 -12.36 -26.83 16.63
N ASP A 68 -11.42 -26.81 15.67
CA ASP A 68 -10.65 -27.99 15.27
C ASP A 68 -9.76 -28.51 16.42
N MET A 69 -9.24 -27.61 17.26
CA MET A 69 -8.54 -27.98 18.51
C MET A 69 -9.46 -28.65 19.55
N LEU A 70 -10.75 -28.27 19.61
CA LEU A 70 -11.70 -28.78 20.60
C LEU A 70 -12.37 -30.08 20.16
N ALA A 71 -12.67 -30.21 18.87
CA ALA A 71 -13.28 -31.37 18.26
C ALA A 71 -12.66 -31.56 16.87
N PRO A 72 -11.65 -32.44 16.72
CA PRO A 72 -10.99 -32.67 15.44
C PRO A 72 -11.93 -33.44 14.51
N ILE A 73 -12.84 -32.68 13.89
CA ILE A 73 -13.69 -33.14 12.81
C ILE A 73 -12.83 -32.94 11.59
N GLY A 74 -12.22 -34.02 11.06
CA GLY A 74 -11.31 -33.98 9.92
C GLY A 74 -11.77 -32.97 8.90
N SER A 75 -11.10 -31.82 8.87
CA SER A 75 -11.56 -30.65 8.13
C SER A 75 -11.39 -30.94 6.65
N ASP A 76 -12.51 -31.06 5.93
CA ASP A 76 -12.49 -31.28 4.48
C ASP A 76 -11.66 -30.15 3.84
N SER A 77 -10.65 -30.53 3.06
CA SER A 77 -9.72 -29.57 2.44
C SER A 77 -10.42 -28.54 1.54
N LEU A 78 -11.63 -28.85 1.07
CA LEU A 78 -12.50 -27.94 0.32
C LEU A 78 -13.11 -26.82 1.18
N LEU A 79 -13.44 -27.08 2.45
CA LEU A 79 -14.01 -26.09 3.37
C LEU A 79 -12.98 -25.03 3.78
N LEU A 80 -11.69 -25.37 3.76
CA LEU A 80 -10.59 -24.45 4.08
C LEU A 80 -10.09 -23.64 2.87
N LEU A 81 -10.33 -24.11 1.64
CA LEU A 81 -9.89 -23.42 0.43
C LEU A 81 -10.60 -22.08 0.22
N LEU A 82 -11.93 -22.06 0.32
CA LEU A 82 -12.71 -20.85 0.02
C LEU A 82 -12.32 -19.67 0.95
N PRO A 83 -12.19 -19.86 2.27
CA PRO A 83 -11.63 -18.84 3.17
C PRO A 83 -10.22 -18.41 2.76
N ALA A 84 -9.32 -19.33 2.42
CA ALA A 84 -7.96 -19.00 2.00
C ALA A 84 -7.92 -18.13 0.72
N LEU A 85 -8.75 -18.42 -0.28
CA LEU A 85 -8.87 -17.61 -1.49
C LEU A 85 -9.42 -16.21 -1.18
N ILE A 86 -10.46 -16.12 -0.34
CA ILE A 86 -11.04 -14.84 0.10
C ILE A 86 -9.99 -14.04 0.89
N ARG A 87 -9.17 -14.71 1.72
CA ARG A 87 -8.08 -14.10 2.48
C ARG A 87 -7.07 -13.45 1.56
N HIS A 88 -6.57 -14.16 0.56
CA HIS A 88 -5.63 -13.60 -0.42
C HIS A 88 -6.24 -12.41 -1.17
N LEU A 89 -7.52 -12.50 -1.56
CA LEU A 89 -8.24 -11.42 -2.21
C LEU A 89 -8.33 -10.17 -1.31
N LEU A 90 -8.71 -10.34 -0.05
CA LEU A 90 -8.86 -9.25 0.92
C LEU A 90 -7.52 -8.60 1.27
N ILE A 91 -6.45 -9.39 1.43
CA ILE A 91 -5.11 -8.85 1.67
C ILE A 91 -4.65 -8.05 0.46
N ALA A 92 -4.81 -8.58 -0.76
CA ALA A 92 -4.46 -7.87 -1.98
C ALA A 92 -5.21 -6.55 -2.12
N PHE A 93 -6.53 -6.59 -1.92
CA PHE A 93 -7.41 -5.43 -2.06
C PHE A 93 -7.13 -4.37 -0.99
N THR A 94 -7.01 -4.77 0.28
CA THR A 94 -6.71 -3.86 1.39
C THR A 94 -5.32 -3.24 1.23
N SER A 95 -4.32 -4.03 0.83
CA SER A 95 -2.96 -3.53 0.57
C SER A 95 -2.92 -2.56 -0.60
N PHE A 96 -3.67 -2.83 -1.66
CA PHE A 96 -3.80 -1.94 -2.82
C PHE A 96 -4.40 -0.58 -2.42
N LEU A 97 -5.52 -0.59 -1.69
CA LEU A 97 -6.16 0.64 -1.22
C LEU A 97 -5.27 1.42 -0.26
N MET A 98 -4.61 0.73 0.66
CA MET A 98 -3.65 1.32 1.59
C MET A 98 -2.48 1.99 0.84
N LEU A 99 -1.88 1.30 -0.12
CA LEU A 99 -0.77 1.83 -0.91
C LEU A 99 -1.19 3.00 -1.80
N ASN A 100 -2.41 3.01 -2.32
CA ASN A 100 -2.96 4.17 -3.03
C ASN A 100 -3.20 5.36 -2.08
N GLY A 101 -3.73 5.11 -0.87
CA GLY A 101 -3.83 6.16 0.15
C GLY A 101 -2.47 6.76 0.50
N MET A 102 -1.44 5.92 0.62
CA MET A 102 -0.05 6.36 0.82
C MET A 102 0.51 7.14 -0.38
N ARG A 103 0.18 6.72 -1.62
CA ARG A 103 0.57 7.42 -2.85
C ARG A 103 0.03 8.83 -2.85
N GLU A 104 -1.28 8.99 -2.61
CA GLU A 104 -1.93 10.29 -2.62
C GLU A 104 -1.37 11.22 -1.53
N VAL A 105 -1.11 10.71 -0.32
CA VAL A 105 -0.44 11.51 0.72
C VAL A 105 1.00 11.88 0.33
N ALA A 106 1.74 10.98 -0.31
CA ALA A 106 3.08 11.28 -0.79
C ALA A 106 3.08 12.32 -1.92
N ASP A 107 2.06 12.31 -2.80
CA ASP A 107 1.87 13.32 -3.84
C ASP A 107 1.54 14.70 -3.25
N GLU A 108 0.68 14.75 -2.23
CA GLU A 108 0.32 16.00 -1.54
C GLU A 108 1.51 16.68 -0.86
N VAL A 109 2.45 15.90 -0.31
CA VAL A 109 3.66 16.39 0.36
C VAL A 109 4.84 16.57 -0.63
N GLY A 110 4.63 16.34 -1.92
CA GLY A 110 5.65 16.53 -2.97
C GLY A 110 6.73 15.44 -3.03
N LEU A 111 6.53 14.31 -2.34
CA LEU A 111 7.43 13.15 -2.30
C LEU A 111 7.20 12.21 -3.50
N SER A 112 7.39 12.73 -4.72
CA SER A 112 7.10 12.03 -5.99
C SER A 112 7.79 10.66 -6.14
N ALA A 113 9.00 10.50 -5.59
CA ALA A 113 9.73 9.24 -5.61
C ALA A 113 9.06 8.16 -4.74
N ILE A 114 8.42 8.55 -3.63
CA ILE A 114 7.68 7.64 -2.75
C ILE A 114 6.35 7.29 -3.38
N SER A 115 5.64 8.28 -3.93
CA SER A 115 4.40 8.07 -4.67
C SER A 115 4.57 7.02 -5.78
N LYS A 116 5.55 7.19 -6.68
CA LYS A 116 5.87 6.21 -7.73
C LYS A 116 6.28 4.83 -7.18
N LYS A 117 6.85 4.74 -5.98
CA LYS A 117 7.18 3.46 -5.33
C LYS A 117 5.92 2.78 -4.79
N CYS A 118 5.03 3.54 -4.13
CA CYS A 118 3.74 3.05 -3.64
C CYS A 118 2.87 2.52 -4.79
N GLU A 119 2.79 3.24 -5.91
CA GLU A 119 2.06 2.81 -7.09
C GLU A 119 2.58 1.46 -7.65
N ARG A 120 3.89 1.37 -7.92
CA ARG A 120 4.50 0.13 -8.42
C ARG A 120 4.29 -1.05 -7.47
N ARG A 121 4.38 -0.80 -6.16
CA ARG A 121 4.16 -1.81 -5.12
C ARG A 121 2.70 -2.23 -5.04
N ALA A 122 1.75 -1.33 -5.28
CA ALA A 122 0.33 -1.65 -5.29
C ALA A 122 0.03 -2.69 -6.38
N TYR A 123 0.51 -2.45 -7.61
CA TYR A 123 0.33 -3.41 -8.71
C TYR A 123 1.09 -4.72 -8.48
N ALA A 124 2.34 -4.66 -8.03
CA ALA A 124 3.11 -5.86 -7.74
C ALA A 124 2.43 -6.72 -6.64
N THR A 125 1.84 -6.09 -5.63
CA THR A 125 1.07 -6.80 -4.59
C THR A 125 -0.12 -7.54 -5.19
N VAL A 126 -0.93 -6.87 -6.01
CA VAL A 126 -2.09 -7.50 -6.68
C VAL A 126 -1.64 -8.69 -7.53
N VAL A 127 -0.57 -8.55 -8.32
CA VAL A 127 -0.05 -9.63 -9.16
C VAL A 127 0.41 -10.83 -8.33
N ILE A 128 1.16 -10.61 -7.26
CA ILE A 128 1.65 -11.70 -6.42
C ILE A 128 0.50 -12.43 -5.72
N TYR A 129 -0.49 -11.71 -5.18
CA TYR A 129 -1.65 -12.37 -4.56
C TYR A 129 -2.57 -13.05 -5.58
N ALA A 130 -2.68 -12.55 -6.81
CA ALA A 130 -3.37 -13.24 -7.90
C ALA A 130 -2.68 -14.57 -8.26
N LEU A 131 -1.34 -14.60 -8.25
CA LEU A 131 -0.58 -15.85 -8.44
C LEU A 131 -0.81 -16.85 -7.30
N ASN A 132 -0.91 -16.38 -6.05
CA ASN A 132 -1.27 -17.25 -4.91
C ASN A 132 -2.66 -17.87 -5.10
N ILE A 133 -3.66 -17.06 -5.45
CA ILE A 133 -5.03 -17.52 -5.75
C ILE A 133 -5.03 -18.58 -6.87
N PHE A 134 -4.27 -18.34 -7.94
CA PHE A 134 -4.15 -19.28 -9.04
C PHE A 134 -3.52 -20.61 -8.61
N LEU A 135 -2.44 -20.57 -7.83
CA LEU A 135 -1.75 -21.78 -7.35
C LEU A 135 -2.60 -22.60 -6.39
N GLU A 136 -3.29 -21.96 -5.45
CA GLU A 136 -4.25 -22.60 -4.55
C GLU A 136 -5.38 -23.30 -5.35
N SER A 137 -5.91 -22.61 -6.35
CA SER A 137 -6.96 -23.16 -7.22
C SER A 137 -6.46 -24.34 -8.07
N ALA A 138 -5.23 -24.25 -8.60
CA ALA A 138 -4.62 -25.28 -9.44
C ALA A 138 -4.24 -26.55 -8.65
N SER A 139 -3.83 -26.39 -7.38
CA SER A 139 -3.59 -27.48 -6.43
C SER A 139 -4.83 -28.36 -6.27
N LEU A 140 -5.99 -27.75 -6.04
CA LEU A 140 -7.24 -28.44 -5.82
C LEU A 140 -7.70 -29.26 -7.04
N ALA A 141 -7.53 -28.69 -8.22
CA ALA A 141 -7.96 -29.32 -9.46
C ALA A 141 -6.99 -30.41 -9.96
N LYS A 142 -5.87 -30.64 -9.25
CA LYS A 142 -4.82 -31.62 -9.60
C LYS A 142 -4.33 -31.46 -11.04
N PHE A 143 -4.36 -30.24 -11.57
CA PHE A 143 -3.98 -29.94 -12.96
C PHE A 143 -2.46 -29.95 -13.18
N ILE A 144 -1.68 -29.90 -12.10
CA ILE A 144 -0.23 -29.73 -12.14
C ILE A 144 0.43 -30.90 -11.40
N ASP A 145 1.55 -31.39 -11.94
CA ASP A 145 2.40 -32.36 -11.26
C ASP A 145 2.79 -31.87 -9.86
N ALA A 146 2.75 -32.76 -8.86
CA ALA A 146 2.96 -32.41 -7.46
C ALA A 146 4.34 -31.77 -7.19
N ARG A 147 5.38 -32.16 -7.93
CA ARG A 147 6.72 -31.56 -7.79
C ARG A 147 6.76 -30.15 -8.37
N ILE A 148 6.15 -29.95 -9.53
CA ILE A 148 6.06 -28.62 -10.16
C ILE A 148 5.26 -27.69 -9.26
N LEU A 149 4.11 -28.16 -8.75
CA LEU A 149 3.27 -27.40 -7.84
C LEU A 149 4.02 -27.01 -6.55
N ALA A 150 4.76 -27.93 -5.94
CA ALA A 150 5.55 -27.66 -4.74
C ALA A 150 6.62 -26.58 -4.98
N VAL A 151 7.36 -26.67 -6.09
CA VAL A 151 8.36 -25.64 -6.47
C VAL A 151 7.70 -24.29 -6.72
N SER A 152 6.58 -24.27 -7.45
CA SER A 152 5.81 -23.04 -7.69
C SER A 152 5.30 -22.41 -6.40
N TYR A 153 4.84 -23.22 -5.45
CA TYR A 153 4.36 -22.75 -4.14
C TYR A 153 5.51 -22.09 -3.35
N VAL A 154 6.67 -22.74 -3.27
CA VAL A 154 7.86 -22.18 -2.60
C VAL A 154 8.27 -20.84 -3.23
N MET A 155 8.28 -20.76 -4.56
CA MET A 155 8.61 -19.52 -5.27
C MET A 155 7.57 -18.42 -5.01
N CYS A 156 6.29 -18.77 -4.95
CA CYS A 156 5.21 -17.81 -4.67
C CYS A 156 5.27 -17.29 -3.23
N VAL A 157 5.53 -18.16 -2.26
CA VAL A 157 5.75 -17.78 -0.86
C VAL A 157 6.96 -16.84 -0.75
N ALA A 158 8.09 -17.16 -1.40
CA ALA A 158 9.26 -16.30 -1.41
C ALA A 158 8.96 -14.92 -2.03
N ALA A 159 8.23 -14.88 -3.15
CA ALA A 159 7.80 -13.62 -3.76
C ALA A 159 6.84 -12.83 -2.86
N THR A 160 5.95 -13.51 -2.15
CA THR A 160 5.00 -12.92 -1.18
C THR A 160 5.74 -12.31 0.01
N LEU A 161 6.78 -12.96 0.52
CA LEU A 161 7.63 -12.41 1.56
C LEU A 161 8.37 -11.15 1.09
N VAL A 162 8.95 -11.20 -0.11
CA VAL A 162 9.66 -10.05 -0.69
C VAL A 162 8.72 -8.86 -0.89
N ILE A 163 7.54 -9.05 -1.48
CA ILE A 163 6.61 -7.93 -1.70
C ILE A 163 6.09 -7.37 -0.39
N THR A 164 5.84 -8.22 0.60
CA THR A 164 5.36 -7.79 1.91
C THR A 164 6.43 -7.03 2.67
N ALA A 165 7.70 -7.45 2.61
CA ALA A 165 8.83 -6.69 3.15
C ALA A 165 9.01 -5.33 2.43
N LEU A 166 8.83 -5.28 1.11
CA LEU A 166 8.86 -4.03 0.34
C LEU A 166 7.72 -3.09 0.74
N ASN A 167 6.51 -3.61 0.96
CA ASN A 167 5.36 -2.84 1.44
C ASN A 167 5.61 -2.30 2.85
N LEU A 168 6.16 -3.12 3.74
CA LEU A 168 6.55 -2.73 5.08
C LEU A 168 7.60 -1.60 5.06
N ALA A 169 8.60 -1.70 4.18
CA ALA A 169 9.58 -0.64 3.95
C ALA A 169 8.93 0.63 3.38
N ALA A 170 7.85 0.51 2.58
CA ALA A 170 7.06 1.66 2.11
C ALA A 170 6.38 2.37 3.28
N ILE A 171 5.69 1.60 4.14
CA ILE A 171 4.97 2.13 5.30
C ILE A 171 5.95 2.83 6.23
N TYR A 172 7.10 2.22 6.48
CA TYR A 172 8.16 2.83 7.28
C TYR A 172 8.73 4.11 6.64
N SER A 173 8.94 4.12 5.33
CA SER A 173 9.43 5.32 4.62
C SER A 173 8.44 6.49 4.70
N CYS A 174 7.14 6.21 4.57
CA CYS A 174 6.10 7.23 4.75
C CYS A 174 6.04 7.67 6.21
N TYR A 175 6.12 6.76 7.18
CA TYR A 175 6.18 7.09 8.60
C TYR A 175 7.34 8.04 8.92
N MET A 176 8.56 7.74 8.46
CA MET A 176 9.75 8.54 8.73
C MET A 176 9.68 9.93 8.07
N ARG A 177 9.26 10.00 6.79
CA ARG A 177 9.34 11.25 6.02
C ARG A 177 8.11 12.16 6.16
N ILE A 178 6.95 11.61 6.54
CA ILE A 178 5.70 12.38 6.64
C ILE A 178 5.36 12.68 8.11
N CYS A 179 5.84 11.88 9.06
CA CYS A 179 5.41 11.97 10.47
C CYS A 179 6.48 12.38 11.47
N MET A 180 7.71 12.76 11.08
CA MET A 180 8.69 13.32 12.03
C MET A 180 8.50 14.84 12.19
N PRO A 181 8.12 15.34 13.39
CA PRO A 181 8.29 16.74 13.73
C PRO A 181 9.76 16.95 14.11
N GLY A 182 10.47 17.78 13.33
CA GLY A 182 11.85 18.18 13.63
C GLY A 182 12.92 17.83 12.59
N ASP A 183 12.54 17.29 11.43
CA ASP A 183 13.48 16.99 10.33
C ASP A 183 13.10 17.74 9.03
N GLU A 184 12.70 19.01 9.19
CA GLU A 184 12.39 19.93 8.09
C GLU A 184 13.59 20.18 7.15
N ASP A 185 14.81 19.75 7.54
CA ASP A 185 16.06 19.96 6.80
C ASP A 185 16.92 18.69 6.63
N ALA A 186 16.37 17.48 6.72
CA ALA A 186 17.11 16.29 6.30
C ALA A 186 17.11 16.18 4.77
N GLY A 187 17.91 17.03 4.12
CA GLY A 187 18.18 16.98 2.70
C GLY A 187 18.42 15.53 2.26
N GLU A 188 17.67 15.08 1.24
CA GLU A 188 17.73 13.71 0.76
C GLU A 188 19.19 13.27 0.56
N LYS A 189 19.62 12.29 1.36
CA LYS A 189 21.01 11.78 1.38
C LYS A 189 21.51 11.57 -0.05
N ARG A 190 22.62 12.24 -0.40
CA ARG A 190 23.31 12.09 -1.69
C ARG A 190 23.57 10.61 -1.93
N SER A 191 23.22 10.12 -3.12
CA SER A 191 23.60 8.78 -3.54
C SER A 191 25.12 8.69 -3.62
N ARG A 192 25.70 7.54 -3.25
CA ARG A 192 27.14 7.26 -3.45
C ARG A 192 27.54 7.28 -4.93
N PHE A 193 26.59 7.15 -5.84
CA PHE A 193 26.81 7.17 -7.28
C PHE A 193 26.54 8.57 -7.84
N GLU A 194 27.58 9.19 -8.38
CA GLU A 194 27.56 10.57 -8.90
C GLU A 194 26.58 10.76 -10.05
N PHE A 195 26.37 9.71 -10.86
CA PHE A 195 25.40 9.67 -11.94
C PHE A 195 23.94 9.82 -11.47
N ILE A 196 23.59 9.27 -10.31
CA ILE A 196 22.24 9.43 -9.74
C ILE A 196 22.05 10.88 -9.26
N ASN A 197 23.13 11.51 -8.78
CA ASN A 197 23.09 12.90 -8.35
C ASN A 197 22.98 13.87 -9.55
N SER A 198 23.58 13.57 -10.70
CA SER A 198 23.48 14.40 -11.91
C SER A 198 22.09 14.34 -12.56
N PHE A 199 21.49 13.15 -12.63
CA PHE A 199 20.10 13.00 -13.08
C PHE A 199 19.12 13.76 -12.18
N ARG A 200 19.33 13.72 -10.86
CA ARG A 200 18.49 14.44 -9.90
C ARG A 200 18.59 15.97 -10.06
N ARG A 201 19.79 16.50 -10.30
CA ARG A 201 19.98 17.94 -10.58
C ARG A 201 19.21 18.38 -11.81
N HIS A 202 19.22 17.59 -12.88
CA HIS A 202 18.45 17.90 -14.09
C HIS A 202 16.93 17.79 -13.89
N GLU A 203 16.44 16.87 -13.05
CA GLU A 203 15.02 16.84 -12.68
C GLU A 203 14.60 18.04 -11.83
N GLU A 204 15.43 18.43 -10.86
CA GLU A 204 15.20 19.61 -10.02
C GLU A 204 15.21 20.91 -10.85
N GLU A 205 16.15 21.05 -11.80
CA GLU A 205 16.22 22.16 -12.74
C GLU A 205 14.97 22.23 -13.64
N LYS A 206 14.55 21.12 -14.24
CA LYS A 206 13.33 21.07 -15.07
C LYS A 206 12.07 21.39 -14.27
N GLN A 207 11.99 20.97 -13.01
CA GLN A 207 10.85 21.30 -12.16
C GLN A 207 10.82 22.79 -11.82
N ARG A 208 11.97 23.41 -11.56
CA ARG A 208 12.07 24.86 -11.33
C ARG A 208 11.68 25.65 -12.59
N GLU A 209 12.20 25.27 -13.75
CA GLU A 209 11.83 25.90 -15.04
C GLU A 209 10.31 25.80 -15.30
N TYR A 210 9.71 24.64 -15.01
CA TYR A 210 8.27 24.44 -15.17
C TYR A 210 7.44 25.30 -14.19
N GLN A 211 7.90 25.43 -12.93
CA GLN A 211 7.25 26.29 -11.94
C GLN A 211 7.34 27.77 -12.29
N GLU A 212 8.50 28.23 -12.75
CA GLU A 212 8.70 29.60 -13.22
C GLU A 212 7.82 29.91 -14.43
N TYR A 213 7.77 29.00 -15.42
CA TYR A 213 6.90 29.12 -16.58
C TYR A 213 5.41 29.24 -16.18
N ARG A 214 4.97 28.42 -15.21
CA ARG A 214 3.60 28.44 -14.70
C ARG A 214 3.27 29.75 -13.95
N LEU A 215 4.19 30.25 -13.13
CA LEU A 215 4.06 31.54 -12.44
C LEU A 215 3.99 32.70 -13.44
N GLU A 216 4.78 32.66 -14.50
CA GLU A 216 4.78 33.68 -15.54
C GLU A 216 3.47 33.70 -16.34
N GLN A 217 2.94 32.51 -16.66
CA GLN A 217 1.61 32.35 -17.26
C GLN A 217 0.49 32.94 -16.38
N LEU A 218 0.55 32.70 -15.07
CA LEU A 218 -0.42 33.24 -14.12
C LEU A 218 -0.33 34.77 -14.02
N ARG A 219 0.88 35.34 -13.97
CA ARG A 219 1.11 36.79 -13.99
C ARG A 219 0.56 37.43 -15.27
N LYS A 220 0.78 36.82 -16.43
CA LYS A 220 0.24 37.28 -17.72
C LYS A 220 -1.29 37.26 -17.75
N LYS A 221 -1.94 36.27 -17.13
CA LYS A 221 -3.41 36.22 -17.01
C LYS A 221 -3.95 37.31 -16.07
N GLN A 222 -3.32 37.53 -14.92
CA GLN A 222 -3.71 38.59 -13.99
C GLN A 222 -3.55 40.00 -14.59
N ALA A 223 -2.47 40.25 -15.34
CA ALA A 223 -2.27 41.51 -16.04
C ALA A 223 -3.32 41.78 -17.14
N LYS A 224 -3.75 40.73 -17.86
CA LYS A 224 -4.86 40.83 -18.84
C LYS A 224 -6.22 41.09 -18.18
N GLY A 225 -6.45 40.56 -16.98
CA GLY A 225 -7.64 40.83 -16.17
C GLY A 225 -7.73 42.29 -15.75
N LYS A 226 -6.69 42.81 -15.09
CA LYS A 226 -6.62 44.23 -14.69
C LYS A 226 -6.82 45.21 -15.84
N ASN A 227 -6.18 44.96 -16.99
CA ASN A 227 -6.35 45.82 -18.17
C ASN A 227 -7.76 45.80 -18.77
N LYS A 228 -8.56 44.76 -18.53
CA LYS A 228 -9.98 44.72 -18.93
C LYS A 228 -10.85 45.52 -17.95
N ASP A 229 -10.59 45.39 -16.66
CA ASP A 229 -11.34 46.11 -15.61
C ASP A 229 -11.09 47.62 -15.67
N ASP A 230 -9.83 48.03 -15.90
CA ASP A 230 -9.46 49.45 -16.06
C ASP A 230 -10.08 50.09 -17.33
N ARG A 231 -10.34 49.29 -18.38
CA ARG A 231 -11.03 49.75 -19.59
C ARG A 231 -12.54 49.82 -19.44
N ALA A 232 -13.13 48.99 -18.59
CA ALA A 232 -14.55 49.03 -18.27
C ALA A 232 -14.89 50.25 -17.41
N ASN A 233 -14.01 50.61 -16.47
CA ASN A 233 -14.22 51.73 -15.55
C ASN A 233 -14.01 53.13 -16.17
N LYS A 234 -13.36 53.21 -17.35
CA LYS A 234 -13.18 54.46 -18.12
C LYS A 234 -14.35 54.81 -19.05
N LYS A 235 -15.39 53.97 -19.11
CA LYS A 235 -16.56 54.14 -20.00
C LYS A 235 -17.85 54.52 -19.26
N ASN A 236 -17.81 54.67 -17.93
CA ASN A 236 -18.84 55.31 -17.11
C ASN A 236 -18.36 56.69 -16.67
#